data_AF-A0AA94VBD5-F1
#
_entry.id   AF-A0AA94VBD5-F1
#
_cell.length_a   1.000
_cell.length_b   1.000
_cell.length_c   1.000
_cell.angle_alpha   90.00
_cell.angle_beta   90.00
_cell.angle_gamma   90.00
#
_symmetry.space_group_name_H-M   'P 1'
#
loop_
_entity.id
_entity.type
_entity.pdbx_description
1 polymer ?
#
loop_
_entity_poly.entity_id
_entity_poly.type
_entity_poly.pdbx_seq_one_letter_code
_entity_poly.pdbx_strand_id
1 'polypeptide(L)'
;MKTVTGLFDDYSDASAAVTALEQRGVPSKDISIVSNNADERHGNDSKAAEGAGTGAGIGAAVGGVGGLLTGLGIMAIPGVGPVVAAGWLAATAAGAVAGAVAGGAAGGLIGALTDAGVSEDHAHVYAEGVRRGGTLVTAKVEDSLYTDAEEVLRQSNWVDPDKRRAAYAEDGWSRFDDTLDPYEPTEIEQERLRYRR
;
A
#
# COMPACT_ATOMS: atom_id res chain seq x y z
N MET A 1 8.09 12.41 -15.24
CA MET A 1 7.28 11.59 -14.32
C MET A 1 8.20 10.98 -13.28
N LYS A 2 8.01 11.37 -12.02
CA LYS A 2 8.67 10.83 -10.84
C LYS A 2 7.65 10.11 -9.98
N THR A 3 8.13 9.22 -9.11
CA THR A 3 7.27 8.51 -8.16
C THR A 3 7.52 9.05 -6.76
N VAL A 4 6.44 9.34 -6.06
CA VAL A 4 6.45 9.67 -4.63
C VAL A 4 5.66 8.60 -3.88
N THR A 5 6.22 8.12 -2.77
CA THR A 5 5.64 7.03 -1.98
C THR A 5 5.62 7.42 -0.51
N GLY A 6 4.52 7.11 0.17
CA GLY A 6 4.34 7.36 1.58
C GLY A 6 3.73 6.16 2.29
N LEU A 7 4.30 5.79 3.42
CA LEU A 7 3.75 4.82 4.36
C LEU A 7 3.04 5.56 5.49
N PHE A 8 1.90 5.01 5.90
CA PHE A 8 1.05 5.53 6.96
C PHE A 8 0.68 4.39 7.89
N ASP A 9 0.61 4.66 9.20
CA ASP A 9 0.18 3.67 10.19
C ASP A 9 -1.36 3.54 10.24
N ASP A 10 -2.07 4.58 9.80
CA ASP A 10 -3.53 4.66 9.77
C ASP A 10 -4.09 4.88 8.36
N TYR A 11 -5.13 4.11 8.01
CA TYR A 11 -5.80 4.22 6.70
C TYR A 11 -6.41 5.60 6.46
N SER A 12 -6.94 6.25 7.50
CA SER A 12 -7.51 7.60 7.39
C SER A 12 -6.50 8.64 6.94
N ASP A 13 -5.26 8.53 7.41
CA ASP A 13 -4.17 9.44 7.05
C ASP A 13 -3.72 9.23 5.61
N ALA A 14 -3.60 7.96 5.20
CA ALA A 14 -3.36 7.59 3.81
C ALA A 14 -4.49 8.10 2.88
N SER A 15 -5.76 7.95 3.29
CA SER A 15 -6.90 8.43 2.51
C SER A 15 -6.90 9.96 2.40
N ALA A 16 -6.58 10.68 3.48
CA ALA A 16 -6.45 12.14 3.44
C ALA A 16 -5.30 12.57 2.51
N ALA A 17 -4.18 11.84 2.49
CA ALA A 17 -3.07 12.08 1.58
C ALA A 17 -3.49 11.91 0.11
N VAL A 18 -4.24 10.84 -0.21
CA VAL A 18 -4.80 10.63 -1.56
C VAL A 18 -5.69 11.81 -1.98
N THR A 19 -6.63 12.21 -1.11
CA THR A 19 -7.51 13.36 -1.37
C THR A 19 -6.70 14.64 -1.63
N ALA A 20 -5.67 14.89 -0.83
CA ALA A 20 -4.83 16.07 -0.98
C ALA A 20 -3.99 16.04 -2.28
N LEU A 21 -3.49 14.87 -2.70
CA LEU A 21 -2.81 14.70 -3.98
C LEU A 21 -3.74 15.00 -5.16
N GLU A 22 -4.97 14.48 -5.13
CA GLU A 22 -5.98 14.76 -6.17
C GLU A 22 -6.30 16.27 -6.24
N GLN A 23 -6.43 16.95 -5.08
CA GLN A 23 -6.63 18.39 -5.01
C GLN A 23 -5.45 19.22 -5.55
N ARG A 24 -4.24 18.64 -5.59
CA ARG A 24 -3.06 19.24 -6.23
C ARG A 24 -2.97 18.92 -7.73
N GLY A 25 -3.97 18.24 -8.27
CA GLY A 25 -4.09 17.93 -9.70
C GLY A 25 -3.41 16.63 -10.12
N VAL A 26 -3.00 15.78 -9.16
CA VAL A 26 -2.50 14.43 -9.49
C VAL A 26 -3.69 13.57 -9.94
N PRO A 27 -3.68 12.98 -11.15
CA PRO A 27 -4.80 12.18 -11.61
C PRO A 27 -4.97 10.91 -10.78
N SER A 28 -6.20 10.54 -10.43
CA SER A 28 -6.52 9.34 -9.63
C SER A 28 -5.94 8.05 -10.24
N LYS A 29 -5.84 7.97 -11.58
CA LYS A 29 -5.22 6.83 -12.28
C LYS A 29 -3.72 6.66 -12.01
N ASP A 30 -3.06 7.73 -11.59
CA ASP A 30 -1.62 7.77 -11.32
C ASP A 30 -1.32 7.60 -9.82
N ILE A 31 -2.36 7.55 -8.98
CA ILE A 31 -2.30 7.27 -7.54
C ILE A 31 -2.67 5.81 -7.30
N SER A 32 -1.98 5.19 -6.36
CA SER A 32 -2.29 3.86 -5.84
C SER A 32 -2.27 3.88 -4.33
N ILE A 33 -3.15 3.09 -3.72
CA ILE A 33 -3.20 2.85 -2.28
C ILE A 33 -3.24 1.33 -2.04
N VAL A 34 -2.47 0.85 -1.07
CA VAL A 34 -2.43 -0.55 -0.66
C VAL A 34 -2.48 -0.59 0.87
N SER A 35 -3.52 -1.18 1.43
CA SER A 35 -3.74 -1.25 2.88
C SER A 35 -3.85 -2.68 3.35
N ASN A 36 -3.25 -3.00 4.50
CA ASN A 36 -3.53 -4.24 5.20
C ASN A 36 -5.03 -4.38 5.53
N ASN A 37 -5.55 -5.60 5.45
CA ASN A 37 -6.95 -5.93 5.75
C ASN A 37 -7.09 -7.22 6.58
N ALA A 38 -6.10 -7.57 7.42
CA ALA A 38 -6.15 -8.78 8.24
C ALA A 38 -7.24 -8.72 9.34
N ASP A 39 -7.61 -7.52 9.78
CA ASP A 39 -8.68 -7.28 10.75
C ASP A 39 -10.06 -7.09 10.11
N GLU A 40 -10.18 -7.32 8.79
CA GLU A 40 -11.40 -7.16 7.98
C GLU A 40 -12.09 -5.78 8.10
N ARG A 41 -11.43 -4.77 8.68
CA ARG A 41 -12.05 -3.46 8.97
C ARG A 41 -12.47 -2.72 7.71
N HIS A 42 -11.84 -3.00 6.57
CA HIS A 42 -12.16 -2.39 5.28
C HIS A 42 -13.15 -3.23 4.43
N GLY A 43 -13.57 -4.40 4.94
CA GLY A 43 -14.45 -5.33 4.24
C GLY A 43 -15.92 -4.88 4.16
N ASN A 44 -16.38 -4.01 5.06
CA ASN A 44 -17.77 -3.52 5.06
C ASN A 44 -18.03 -2.39 4.06
N ASP A 45 -17.01 -1.65 3.65
CA ASP A 45 -17.11 -0.60 2.62
C ASP A 45 -16.93 -1.16 1.20
N SER A 46 -16.47 -2.41 1.09
CA SER A 46 -16.23 -3.09 -0.18
C SER A 46 -17.39 -4.02 -0.51
N LYS A 47 -18.39 -3.54 -1.26
CA LYS A 47 -19.39 -4.40 -1.94
C LYS A 47 -18.79 -5.29 -3.05
N ALA A 48 -17.48 -5.57 -3.01
CA ALA A 48 -16.72 -6.37 -3.96
C ALA A 48 -16.76 -7.87 -3.65
N ALA A 49 -17.22 -8.28 -2.46
CA ALA A 49 -17.11 -9.67 -2.00
C ALA A 49 -18.12 -10.65 -2.64
N GLU A 50 -19.22 -10.17 -3.26
CA GLU A 50 -20.22 -11.07 -3.87
C GLU A 50 -19.82 -11.65 -5.24
N GLY A 51 -18.69 -11.23 -5.83
CA GLY A 51 -18.22 -11.69 -7.16
C GLY A 51 -17.03 -12.66 -7.16
N ALA A 52 -16.41 -12.92 -6.01
CA ALA A 52 -15.10 -13.58 -5.92
C ALA A 52 -15.11 -15.12 -6.10
N GLY A 53 -16.28 -15.74 -6.30
CA GLY A 53 -16.39 -17.20 -6.46
C GLY A 53 -15.84 -17.78 -7.78
N THR A 54 -15.53 -16.95 -8.79
CA THR A 54 -15.31 -17.49 -10.15
C THR A 54 -14.25 -16.77 -10.99
N GLY A 55 -13.33 -16.00 -10.40
CA GLY A 55 -12.22 -15.39 -11.16
C GLY A 55 -12.57 -14.10 -11.93
N ALA A 56 -13.57 -13.35 -11.47
CA ALA A 56 -13.88 -12.01 -11.96
C ALA A 56 -13.80 -10.99 -10.80
N GLY A 57 -12.60 -10.83 -10.22
CA GLY A 57 -12.36 -9.99 -9.05
C GLY A 57 -11.97 -8.54 -9.37
N ILE A 58 -12.72 -7.86 -10.25
CA ILE A 58 -12.57 -6.41 -10.43
C ILE A 58 -13.97 -5.81 -10.60
N GLY A 59 -14.52 -5.22 -9.54
CA GLY A 59 -15.74 -4.44 -9.63
C GLY A 59 -16.49 -4.26 -8.32
N ALA A 60 -16.23 -3.16 -7.62
CA ALA A 60 -17.28 -2.26 -7.10
C ALA A 60 -16.61 -0.94 -6.68
N ALA A 61 -16.94 0.14 -7.39
CA ALA A 61 -16.59 1.49 -7.03
C ALA A 61 -17.58 2.02 -5.98
N VAL A 62 -17.08 2.48 -4.83
CA VAL A 62 -17.79 3.43 -3.96
C VAL A 62 -16.77 4.45 -3.46
N GLY A 63 -16.72 5.60 -4.15
CA GLY A 63 -16.04 6.79 -3.65
C GLY A 63 -16.88 7.41 -2.54
N GLY A 64 -16.38 7.37 -1.30
CA GLY A 64 -16.91 8.13 -0.18
C GLY A 64 -16.09 9.40 0.03
N VAL A 65 -16.77 10.56 0.08
CA VAL A 65 -16.41 11.94 0.51
C VAL A 65 -15.04 12.55 0.10
N GLY A 66 -14.07 11.81 -0.46
CA GLY A 66 -12.72 12.31 -0.67
C GLY A 66 -11.88 11.72 -1.81
N GLY A 67 -12.37 10.83 -2.70
CA GLY A 67 -11.57 10.48 -3.87
C GLY A 67 -12.18 9.48 -4.87
N LEU A 68 -11.65 9.49 -6.09
CA LEU A 68 -12.12 8.72 -7.26
C LEU A 68 -11.15 7.59 -7.65
N LEU A 69 -10.50 6.93 -6.70
CA LEU A 69 -9.71 5.74 -7.02
C LEU A 69 -10.64 4.62 -7.52
N THR A 70 -10.64 4.40 -8.84
CA THR A 70 -11.37 3.30 -9.46
C THR A 70 -10.58 2.00 -9.32
N GLY A 71 -11.24 0.91 -8.95
CA GLY A 71 -10.63 -0.42 -8.94
C GLY A 71 -10.14 -0.90 -7.58
N LEU A 72 -10.88 -0.61 -6.50
CA LEU A 72 -10.68 -1.27 -5.21
C LEU A 72 -10.90 -2.78 -5.36
N GLY A 73 -9.93 -3.57 -4.92
CA GLY A 73 -9.99 -5.03 -4.86
C GLY A 73 -9.38 -5.54 -3.56
N ILE A 74 -9.98 -6.61 -3.02
CA ILE A 74 -9.36 -7.39 -1.95
C ILE A 74 -8.52 -8.49 -2.58
N MET A 75 -7.30 -8.66 -2.10
CA MET A 75 -6.42 -9.74 -2.55
C MET A 75 -5.49 -10.19 -1.44
N ALA A 76 -5.00 -11.42 -1.51
CA ALA A 76 -3.98 -11.92 -0.59
C ALA A 76 -2.60 -11.79 -1.24
N ILE A 77 -1.65 -11.15 -0.54
CA ILE A 77 -0.24 -11.09 -0.94
C ILE A 77 0.53 -12.06 -0.04
N PRO A 78 1.30 -13.03 -0.60
CA PRO A 78 2.15 -13.91 0.18
C PRO A 78 3.07 -13.14 1.13
N GLY A 79 3.17 -13.60 2.38
CA GLY A 79 3.91 -12.94 3.46
C GLY A 79 3.27 -11.68 4.05
N VAL A 80 2.42 -10.96 3.31
CA VAL A 80 1.72 -9.76 3.82
C VAL A 80 0.36 -10.10 4.41
N GLY A 81 -0.38 -11.03 3.80
CA GLY A 81 -1.76 -11.37 4.14
C GLY A 81 -2.80 -10.66 3.25
N PRO A 82 -4.07 -10.60 3.68
CA PRO A 82 -5.12 -9.93 2.94
C PRO A 82 -4.89 -8.41 2.92
N VAL A 83 -5.04 -7.80 1.75
CA VAL A 83 -4.94 -6.37 1.53
C VAL A 83 -6.12 -5.85 0.72
N VAL A 84 -6.44 -4.57 0.90
CA VAL A 84 -7.26 -3.79 -0.02
C VAL A 84 -6.34 -2.90 -0.84
N ALA A 85 -6.47 -2.95 -2.16
CA ALA A 85 -5.66 -2.13 -3.05
C ALA A 85 -6.53 -1.42 -4.10
N ALA A 86 -6.15 -0.20 -4.46
CA ALA A 86 -6.67 0.52 -5.63
C ALA A 86 -5.55 1.23 -6.40
N GLY A 87 -5.84 1.55 -7.66
CA GLY A 87 -4.90 2.22 -8.55
C GLY A 87 -4.00 1.26 -9.34
N TRP A 88 -3.00 1.82 -10.01
CA TRP A 88 -2.14 1.08 -10.93
C TRP A 88 -1.26 0.00 -10.26
N LEU A 89 -0.93 0.12 -8.97
CA LEU A 89 -0.24 -0.92 -8.20
C LEU A 89 -1.16 -2.08 -7.78
N ALA A 90 -2.47 -1.86 -7.69
CA ALA A 90 -3.41 -2.95 -7.39
C ALA A 90 -3.38 -4.02 -8.50
N ALA A 91 -3.21 -3.58 -9.76
CA ALA A 91 -3.09 -4.48 -10.91
C ALA A 91 -1.80 -5.31 -10.90
N THR A 92 -0.68 -4.76 -10.40
CA THR A 92 0.60 -5.49 -10.34
C THR A 92 0.60 -6.52 -9.22
N ALA A 93 -0.03 -6.20 -8.09
CA ALA A 93 -0.22 -7.16 -7.01
C ALA A 93 -1.09 -8.35 -7.46
N ALA A 94 -2.18 -8.10 -8.20
CA ALA A 94 -3.00 -9.18 -8.79
C ALA A 94 -2.26 -9.97 -9.89
N GLY A 95 -1.38 -9.32 -10.66
CA GLY A 95 -0.61 -9.92 -11.75
C GLY A 95 0.56 -10.83 -11.30
N ALA A 96 1.04 -10.69 -10.06
CA ALA A 96 2.11 -11.51 -9.50
C ALA A 96 1.75 -13.01 -9.43
N VAL A 97 0.46 -13.36 -9.51
CA VAL A 97 -0.02 -14.75 -9.54
C VAL A 97 0.19 -15.40 -10.92
N ALA A 98 0.32 -14.62 -12.01
CA ALA A 98 0.37 -15.14 -13.39
C ALA A 98 1.77 -15.08 -14.05
N GLY A 99 2.74 -14.37 -13.47
CA GLY A 99 3.99 -13.96 -14.14
C GLY A 99 5.29 -14.42 -13.48
N ALA A 100 5.36 -15.66 -12.96
CA ALA A 100 6.56 -16.21 -12.33
C ALA A 100 7.61 -16.70 -13.36
N VAL A 101 8.10 -15.83 -14.26
CA VAL A 101 9.15 -16.22 -15.24
C VAL A 101 10.54 -15.64 -14.90
N ALA A 102 10.67 -14.70 -13.94
CA ALA A 102 11.99 -14.14 -13.62
C ALA A 102 12.33 -13.89 -12.12
N GLY A 103 11.41 -14.11 -11.16
CA GLY A 103 11.80 -14.07 -9.74
C GLY A 103 10.66 -13.92 -8.74
N GLY A 104 10.14 -15.06 -8.25
CA GLY A 104 9.50 -15.22 -6.92
C GLY A 104 8.21 -14.45 -6.58
N ALA A 105 7.38 -15.02 -5.71
CA ALA A 105 6.13 -14.42 -5.25
C ALA A 105 6.31 -13.11 -4.45
N ALA A 106 7.47 -12.88 -3.83
CA ALA A 106 7.87 -11.61 -3.20
C ALA A 106 7.96 -10.40 -4.16
N GLY A 107 8.10 -10.66 -5.47
CA GLY A 107 8.36 -9.65 -6.50
C GLY A 107 7.17 -8.74 -6.82
N GLY A 108 5.98 -8.99 -6.27
CA GLY A 108 4.77 -8.24 -6.62
C GLY A 108 4.81 -6.77 -6.18
N LEU A 109 4.86 -6.52 -4.87
CA LEU A 109 4.86 -5.14 -4.34
C LEU A 109 6.25 -4.51 -4.40
N ILE A 110 7.29 -5.23 -3.95
CA ILE A 110 8.67 -4.73 -3.97
C ILE A 110 9.09 -4.45 -5.41
N GLY A 111 8.88 -5.42 -6.32
CA GLY A 111 9.22 -5.27 -7.74
C GLY A 111 8.47 -4.10 -8.38
N ALA A 112 7.17 -3.95 -8.12
CA ALA A 112 6.40 -2.83 -8.66
C ALA A 112 6.85 -1.47 -8.12
N LEU A 113 7.27 -1.38 -6.85
CA LEU A 113 7.83 -0.16 -6.28
C LEU A 113 9.20 0.15 -6.88
N THR A 114 10.06 -0.85 -7.04
CA THR A 114 11.39 -0.67 -7.65
C THR A 114 11.30 -0.30 -9.13
N ASP A 115 10.38 -0.90 -9.89
CA ASP A 115 10.09 -0.55 -11.29
C ASP A 115 9.57 0.88 -11.41
N ALA A 116 8.81 1.33 -10.40
CA ALA A 116 8.36 2.71 -10.30
C ALA A 116 9.45 3.69 -9.82
N GLY A 117 10.67 3.23 -9.53
CA GLY A 117 11.81 4.07 -9.15
C GLY A 117 11.97 4.30 -7.65
N VAL A 118 11.27 3.55 -6.80
CA VAL A 118 11.55 3.51 -5.35
C VAL A 118 12.84 2.71 -5.12
N SER A 119 13.69 3.15 -4.19
CA SER A 119 14.89 2.39 -3.84
C SER A 119 14.51 1.01 -3.29
N GLU A 120 15.30 -0.02 -3.58
CA GLU A 120 15.03 -1.38 -3.08
C GLU A 120 14.95 -1.43 -1.56
N ASP A 121 15.81 -0.66 -0.88
CA ASP A 121 15.80 -0.55 0.57
C ASP A 121 14.49 0.03 1.13
N HIS A 122 13.92 1.06 0.49
CA HIS A 122 12.62 1.61 0.89
C HIS A 122 11.47 0.69 0.49
N ALA A 123 11.55 0.03 -0.67
CA ALA A 123 10.53 -0.92 -1.11
C ALA A 123 10.35 -2.08 -0.11
N HIS A 124 11.44 -2.58 0.46
CA HIS A 124 11.38 -3.58 1.55
C HIS A 124 10.71 -3.03 2.81
N VAL A 125 11.03 -1.81 3.22
CA VAL A 125 10.43 -1.17 4.40
C VAL A 125 8.93 -0.96 4.19
N TYR A 126 8.52 -0.54 2.99
CA TYR A 126 7.11 -0.35 2.64
C TYR A 126 6.33 -1.66 2.62
N ALA A 127 6.90 -2.73 2.04
CA ALA A 127 6.28 -4.05 2.06
C ALA A 127 6.10 -4.57 3.49
N GLU A 128 7.12 -4.41 4.34
CA GLU A 128 7.04 -4.77 5.76
C GLU A 128 6.02 -3.88 6.50
N GLY A 129 5.97 -2.59 6.21
CA GLY A 129 4.98 -1.66 6.78
C GLY A 129 3.53 -2.07 6.50
N VAL A 130 3.24 -2.49 5.26
CA VAL A 130 1.91 -3.02 4.91
C VAL A 130 1.66 -4.36 5.61
N ARG A 131 2.65 -5.25 5.69
CA ARG A 131 2.53 -6.51 6.44
C ARG A 131 2.20 -6.31 7.92
N ARG A 132 2.80 -5.30 8.55
CA ARG A 132 2.59 -4.92 9.95
C ARG A 132 1.30 -4.12 10.20
N GLY A 133 0.44 -3.97 9.20
CA GLY A 133 -0.89 -3.37 9.38
C GLY A 133 -1.04 -1.94 8.86
N GLY A 134 0.00 -1.39 8.24
CA GLY A 134 -0.01 -0.03 7.67
C GLY A 134 -0.66 0.07 6.28
N THR A 135 -0.67 1.29 5.78
CA THR A 135 -1.21 1.67 4.47
C THR A 135 -0.17 2.43 3.66
N LEU A 136 0.03 2.00 2.42
CA LEU A 136 0.97 2.59 1.47
C LEU A 136 0.21 3.41 0.43
N VAL A 137 0.65 4.65 0.18
CA VAL A 137 0.21 5.48 -0.95
C VAL A 137 1.38 5.70 -1.89
N THR A 138 1.17 5.55 -3.19
CA THR A 138 2.17 5.85 -4.22
C THR A 138 1.55 6.65 -5.34
N ALA A 139 2.21 7.71 -5.78
CA ALA A 139 1.74 8.54 -6.89
C ALA A 139 2.84 8.76 -7.93
N LYS A 140 2.49 8.59 -9.21
CA LYS A 140 3.30 9.03 -10.34
C LYS A 140 2.92 10.47 -10.67
N VAL A 141 3.87 11.38 -10.56
CA VAL A 141 3.65 12.82 -10.69
C VAL A 141 4.59 13.43 -11.71
N GLU A 142 4.16 14.49 -12.37
CA GLU A 142 5.06 15.29 -13.19
C GLU A 142 6.16 15.90 -12.33
N ASP A 143 7.33 16.12 -12.93
CA ASP A 143 8.52 16.61 -12.21
C ASP A 143 8.26 17.95 -11.50
N SER A 144 7.38 18.78 -12.06
CA SER A 144 6.96 20.06 -11.47
C SER A 144 6.04 19.92 -10.25
N LEU A 145 5.34 18.79 -10.09
CA LEU A 145 4.45 18.51 -8.96
C LEU A 145 5.12 17.67 -7.88
N TYR A 146 6.34 17.19 -8.12
CA TYR A 146 7.02 16.26 -7.22
C TYR A 146 7.19 16.82 -5.79
N THR A 147 7.70 18.04 -5.68
CA THR A 147 7.93 18.68 -4.37
C THR A 147 6.61 18.86 -3.60
N ASP A 148 5.57 19.34 -4.28
CA ASP A 148 4.26 19.57 -3.67
C ASP A 148 3.61 18.25 -3.23
N ALA A 149 3.74 17.20 -4.06
CA ALA A 149 3.22 15.88 -3.75
C ALA A 149 3.97 15.23 -2.57
N GLU A 150 5.29 15.38 -2.49
CA GLU A 150 6.10 14.94 -1.36
C GLU A 150 5.71 15.66 -0.06
N GLU A 151 5.47 16.97 -0.14
CA GLU A 151 5.01 17.76 0.99
C GLU A 151 3.62 17.32 1.47
N VAL A 152 2.69 17.06 0.55
CA VAL A 152 1.36 16.52 0.88
C VAL A 152 1.47 15.23 1.68
N LEU A 153 2.29 14.27 1.22
CA LEU A 153 2.45 13.01 1.96
C LEU A 153 3.02 13.28 3.37
N ARG A 154 4.06 14.12 3.47
CA ARG A 154 4.68 14.48 4.76
C ARG A 154 3.73 15.14 5.76
N GLN A 155 2.78 15.95 5.28
CA GLN A 155 1.80 16.63 6.12
C GLN A 155 0.71 15.68 6.66
N SER A 156 0.51 14.52 6.04
CA SER A 156 -0.50 13.53 6.42
C SER A 156 0.03 12.46 7.38
N ASN A 157 0.85 12.81 8.39
CA ASN A 157 1.45 11.86 9.35
C ASN A 157 2.30 10.75 8.72
N TRP A 158 2.98 11.04 7.62
CA TRP A 158 3.87 10.08 6.97
C TRP A 158 4.91 9.47 7.91
N VAL A 159 5.18 8.19 7.66
CA VAL A 159 6.25 7.42 8.28
C VAL A 159 7.53 7.60 7.48
N ASP A 160 8.54 8.17 8.13
CA ASP A 160 9.90 8.24 7.60
C ASP A 160 10.47 6.81 7.44
N PRO A 161 10.76 6.35 6.21
CA PRO A 161 11.18 4.98 5.94
C PRO A 161 12.54 4.66 6.53
N ASP A 162 13.45 5.63 6.65
CA ASP A 162 14.78 5.41 7.22
C ASP A 162 14.69 5.21 8.73
N LYS A 163 13.84 6.01 9.40
CA LYS A 163 13.54 5.80 10.83
C LYS A 163 12.80 4.49 11.08
N ARG A 164 11.83 4.16 10.22
CA ARG A 164 11.07 2.90 10.34
C ARG A 164 11.97 1.69 10.13
N ARG A 165 12.88 1.75 9.16
CA ARG A 165 13.90 0.73 8.94
C ARG A 165 14.76 0.51 10.18
N ALA A 166 15.24 1.59 10.79
CA ALA A 166 16.04 1.51 12.01
C ALA A 166 15.26 0.84 13.15
N ALA A 167 14.00 1.22 13.36
CA ALA A 167 13.14 0.60 14.38
C ALA A 167 12.91 -0.89 14.13
N TYR A 168 12.65 -1.30 12.88
CA TYR A 168 12.54 -2.72 12.54
C TYR A 168 13.85 -3.48 12.78
N ALA A 169 15.00 -2.86 12.49
CA ALA A 169 16.29 -3.48 12.73
C ALA A 169 16.60 -3.72 14.21
N GLU A 170 16.07 -2.88 15.12
CA GLU A 170 16.15 -3.12 16.58
C GLU A 170 15.42 -4.40 17.00
N ASP A 171 14.34 -4.75 16.30
CA ASP A 171 13.58 -5.99 16.49
C ASP A 171 14.16 -7.18 15.69
N GLY A 172 15.34 -7.03 15.08
CA GLY A 172 16.03 -8.10 14.33
C GLY A 172 15.56 -8.27 12.88
N TRP A 173 14.71 -7.39 12.37
CA TRP A 173 14.34 -7.38 10.95
C TRP A 173 15.48 -6.83 10.08
N SER A 174 15.65 -7.37 8.87
CA SER A 174 16.70 -6.91 7.94
C SER A 174 16.17 -6.57 6.55
N ARG A 175 15.24 -7.38 6.05
CA ARG A 175 14.54 -7.20 4.78
C ARG A 175 13.18 -7.87 4.86
N PHE A 176 12.30 -7.50 3.93
CA PHE A 176 11.05 -8.23 3.75
C PHE A 176 11.32 -9.68 3.34
N ASP A 177 10.61 -10.60 3.99
CA ASP A 177 10.64 -12.04 3.75
C ASP A 177 9.20 -12.52 3.53
N ASP A 178 8.90 -12.93 2.30
CA ASP A 178 7.58 -13.39 1.86
C ASP A 178 7.25 -14.82 2.31
N THR A 179 8.22 -15.53 2.89
CA THR A 179 8.05 -16.91 3.37
C THR A 179 7.52 -16.99 4.80
N LEU A 180 7.60 -15.88 5.54
CA LEU A 180 7.07 -15.80 6.90
C LEU A 180 5.54 -15.59 6.88
N ASP A 181 4.86 -16.05 7.94
CA ASP A 181 3.41 -15.91 8.03
C ASP A 181 2.96 -14.43 8.11
N PRO A 182 1.82 -14.07 7.50
CA PRO A 182 1.20 -12.77 7.73
C PRO A 182 1.01 -12.46 9.22
N TYR A 183 1.02 -11.18 9.59
CA TYR A 183 0.74 -10.80 10.98
C TYR A 183 -0.73 -11.08 11.30
N GLU A 184 -0.97 -11.66 12.47
CA GLU A 184 -2.31 -11.88 13.00
C GLU A 184 -2.96 -10.56 13.44
N PRO A 185 -4.31 -10.48 13.48
CA PRO A 185 -5.00 -9.24 13.83
C PRO A 185 -4.58 -8.62 15.17
N THR A 186 -4.25 -9.47 16.16
CA THR A 186 -3.77 -9.01 17.47
C THR A 186 -2.37 -8.42 17.41
N GLU A 187 -1.50 -8.95 16.54
CA GLU A 187 -0.13 -8.44 16.35
C GLU A 187 -0.17 -7.10 15.61
N ILE A 188 -1.05 -6.97 14.63
CA ILE A 188 -1.31 -5.70 13.94
C ILE A 188 -1.82 -4.62 14.90
N GLU A 189 -2.75 -4.95 15.80
CA GLU A 189 -3.22 -3.97 16.79
C GLU A 189 -2.08 -3.55 17.74
N GLN A 190 -1.20 -4.47 18.14
CA GLN A 190 -0.02 -4.13 18.94
C GLN A 190 0.96 -3.23 18.20
N GLU A 191 1.23 -3.50 16.92
CA GLU A 191 2.09 -2.65 16.08
C GLU A 191 1.50 -1.25 15.90
N ARG A 192 0.20 -1.13 15.65
CA ARG A 192 -0.48 0.16 15.59
C ARG A 192 -0.38 0.93 16.90
N LEU A 193 -0.56 0.25 18.04
CA LEU A 193 -0.39 0.88 19.35
C LEU A 193 1.04 1.35 19.60
N ARG A 194 2.04 0.65 19.06
CA ARG A 194 3.46 1.00 19.17
C ARG A 194 3.81 2.30 18.43
N TYR A 195 3.17 2.56 17.30
CA TYR A 195 3.46 3.73 16.46
C TYR A 195 2.37 4.82 16.46
N ARG A 196 1.27 4.62 17.20
CA ARG A 196 0.19 5.61 17.36
C ARG A 196 0.77 6.93 17.87
N ARG A 197 0.57 8.02 17.11
CA ARG A 197 0.97 9.39 17.47
C ARG A 197 -0.18 10.19 18.07
#